data_AF-Q32EJ6-F1
#
_entry.id   AF-Q32EJ6-F1
#
_cell.length_a   1.000
_cell.length_b   1.000
_cell.length_c   1.000
_cell.angle_alpha   90.00
_cell.angle_beta   90.00
_cell.angle_gamma   90.00
#
_symmetry.space_group_name_H-M   'P 1'
#
loop_
_entity.id
_entity.type
_entity.pdbx_description
1 polymer ?
#
loop_
_entity_poly.entity_id
_entity_poly.type
_entity_poly.pdbx_seq_one_letter_code
_entity_poly.pdbx_strand_id
1 'polypeptide(L)'
;MLHRLAILEIPGIVRQQGSTLTLAGNGEERWKLTRPLSQHAALIEAACFGATLQEAARHKLEADMLDAGGIGSITTCLSQAALAGLASFSQQLLEQLTLLIAQENQFAEMGQALEVLYALWRLDEISGMQGAQILQTTLCAAIDRTLWLCESNGRPDEKEFHAHLHSWQALCHILRDLHSGVNLPGVSLSAAVALLERRSQAIHAPALDRGAALGALMRLEHPNASAEAALTMLAQLSPAQSGEALHGLLALARNQLACQPAFIAGFSSHLNQLSDANFINALPDLRAAMAWLPPRERGTLAHQVLEHYQLAQLPVSALQMPLHCPPQAIAHHQQLEQQALASLQNWGVFHV
;
A
#
# COMPACT_ATOMS: atom_id res chain seq x y z
N MET A 1 -4.10 22.18 22.90
CA MET A 1 -3.12 22.52 23.95
C MET A 1 -2.21 21.35 24.29
N LEU A 2 -2.73 20.20 24.76
CA LEU A 2 -1.90 19.05 25.15
C LEU A 2 -0.98 18.55 24.01
N HIS A 3 -1.50 18.48 22.78
CA HIS A 3 -0.69 18.17 21.59
C HIS A 3 0.50 19.11 21.38
N ARG A 4 0.33 20.42 21.60
CA ARG A 4 1.43 21.40 21.50
C ARG A 4 2.50 21.20 22.56
N LEU A 5 2.09 20.81 23.77
CA LEU A 5 3.03 20.48 24.85
C LEU A 5 3.74 19.13 24.62
N ALA A 6 3.07 18.18 23.96
CA ALA A 6 3.66 16.91 23.57
C ALA A 6 4.70 17.06 22.45
N ILE A 7 4.45 17.94 21.47
CA ILE A 7 5.43 18.32 20.42
C ILE A 7 6.69 18.92 21.04
N LEU A 8 6.53 19.75 22.07
CA LEU A 8 7.65 20.33 22.83
C LEU A 8 8.29 19.35 23.82
N GLU A 9 7.87 18.08 23.80
CA GLU A 9 8.38 17.01 24.65
C GLU A 9 8.34 17.33 26.16
N ILE A 10 7.35 18.14 26.58
CA ILE A 10 7.25 18.61 27.97
C ILE A 10 6.99 17.42 28.90
N PRO A 11 7.88 17.14 29.87
CA PRO A 11 7.73 16.01 30.78
C PRO A 11 6.42 16.07 31.57
N GLY A 12 5.79 14.91 31.72
CA GLY A 12 4.54 14.76 32.46
C GLY A 12 3.26 14.92 31.63
N ILE A 13 3.38 15.13 30.32
CA ILE A 13 2.23 15.18 29.41
C ILE A 13 2.38 14.04 28.41
N VAL A 14 1.70 12.92 28.66
CA VAL A 14 1.83 11.72 27.83
C VAL A 14 0.45 11.24 27.39
N ARG A 15 0.26 11.07 26.07
CA ARG A 15 -0.94 10.45 25.53
C ARG A 15 -0.85 8.93 25.73
N GLN A 16 -1.81 8.35 26.46
CA GLN A 16 -1.86 6.91 26.73
C GLN A 16 -2.70 6.15 25.69
N GLN A 17 -3.81 6.73 25.25
CA GLN A 17 -4.73 6.13 24.27
C GLN A 17 -5.33 7.20 23.35
N GLY A 18 -5.76 6.75 22.18
CA GLY A 18 -6.21 7.58 21.07
C GLY A 18 -5.19 7.52 19.93
N SER A 19 -5.65 7.11 18.75
CA SER A 19 -4.88 7.26 17.51
C SER A 19 -5.50 8.41 16.73
N THR A 20 -4.62 9.25 16.22
CA THR A 20 -4.86 10.54 15.56
C THR A 20 -5.64 10.39 14.27
N LEU A 21 -5.56 9.19 13.68
CA LEU A 21 -6.06 8.84 12.36
C LEU A 21 -6.78 7.51 12.37
N THR A 22 -7.14 6.96 13.54
CA THR A 22 -8.26 6.02 13.52
C THR A 22 -9.49 6.84 13.16
N LEU A 23 -9.75 6.95 11.87
CA LEU A 23 -11.05 7.31 11.30
C LEU A 23 -12.17 6.42 11.86
N ALA A 24 -11.79 5.27 12.44
CA ALA A 24 -12.64 4.34 13.15
C ALA A 24 -12.76 4.59 14.68
N GLY A 25 -11.94 5.48 15.26
CA GLY A 25 -11.99 5.80 16.68
C GLY A 25 -13.05 6.86 16.94
N ASN A 26 -13.77 6.78 18.05
CA ASN A 26 -14.74 7.79 18.53
C ASN A 26 -14.11 9.17 18.85
N GLY A 27 -12.86 9.43 18.44
CA GLY A 27 -12.12 10.65 18.74
C GLY A 27 -11.71 10.80 20.22
N GLU A 28 -11.92 9.77 21.05
CA GLU A 28 -11.55 9.83 22.46
C GLU A 28 -10.04 9.67 22.66
N GLU A 29 -9.44 10.62 23.36
CA GLU A 29 -8.05 10.58 23.78
C GLU A 29 -7.95 10.47 25.31
N ARG A 30 -7.00 9.66 25.80
CA ARG A 30 -6.66 9.57 27.22
C ARG A 30 -5.25 10.07 27.45
N TRP A 31 -5.11 11.07 28.31
CA TRP A 31 -3.85 11.71 28.64
C TRP A 31 -3.50 11.47 30.10
N LYS A 32 -2.24 11.10 30.36
CA LYS A 32 -1.66 11.08 31.70
C LYS A 32 -0.95 12.39 31.94
N LEU A 33 -1.42 13.12 32.95
CA LEU A 33 -0.87 14.41 33.36
C LEU A 33 -0.19 14.25 34.72
N THR A 34 1.11 14.48 34.76
CA THR A 34 1.92 14.53 35.98
C THR A 34 2.75 15.83 36.01
N ARG A 35 3.26 16.18 37.19
CA ARG A 35 4.12 17.37 37.39
C ARG A 35 5.51 16.95 37.91
N PRO A 36 6.36 16.35 37.06
CA PRO A 36 7.72 16.03 37.45
C PRO A 36 8.55 17.30 37.63
N LEU A 37 9.62 17.24 38.43
CA LEU A 37 10.49 18.39 38.70
C LEU A 37 11.15 18.94 37.42
N SER A 38 11.45 18.07 36.45
CA SER A 38 12.02 18.43 35.14
C SER A 38 11.08 19.24 34.24
N GLN A 39 9.78 19.27 34.53
CA GLN A 39 8.79 19.96 33.69
C GLN A 39 9.08 21.47 33.57
N HIS A 40 9.49 22.12 34.67
CA HIS A 40 9.81 23.55 34.64
C HIS A 40 11.06 23.85 33.80
N ALA A 41 12.09 23.00 33.90
CA ALA A 41 13.30 23.15 33.10
C ALA A 41 12.99 23.00 31.60
N ALA A 42 12.23 21.97 31.23
CA ALA A 42 11.81 21.76 29.83
C ALA A 42 10.95 22.92 29.28
N LEU A 43 10.10 23.54 30.11
CA LEU A 43 9.34 24.73 29.69
C LEU A 43 10.26 25.94 29.44
N ILE A 44 11.34 26.10 30.21
CA ILE A 44 12.34 27.17 30.00
C ILE A 44 13.12 26.88 28.70
N GLU A 45 13.53 25.64 28.47
CA GLU A 45 14.20 25.25 27.24
C GLU A 45 13.30 25.45 26.02
N ALA A 46 12.03 25.05 26.11
CA ALA A 46 11.06 25.23 25.03
C ALA A 46 10.81 26.69 24.65
N ALA A 47 11.07 27.64 25.57
CA ALA A 47 10.94 29.07 25.29
C ALA A 47 11.92 29.57 24.22
N CYS A 48 13.00 28.82 23.91
CA CYS A 48 13.89 29.17 22.81
C CYS A 48 13.22 29.09 21.44
N PHE A 49 12.16 28.28 21.30
CA PHE A 49 11.42 28.12 20.05
C PHE A 49 10.37 29.21 19.84
N GLY A 50 9.93 29.95 20.87
CA GLY A 50 8.92 30.99 20.69
C GLY A 50 8.35 31.54 21.98
N ALA A 51 7.75 32.74 21.90
CA ALA A 51 7.17 33.42 23.05
C ALA A 51 5.82 32.83 23.47
N THR A 52 5.14 32.14 22.56
CA THR A 52 3.86 31.47 22.81
C THR A 52 3.97 29.96 22.61
N LEU A 53 3.12 29.19 23.29
CA LEU A 53 3.02 27.74 23.11
C LEU A 53 2.76 27.34 21.64
N GLN A 54 2.01 28.17 20.92
CA GLN A 54 1.71 27.93 19.50
C GLN A 54 2.94 28.11 18.62
N GLU A 55 3.68 29.22 18.80
CA GLU A 55 4.90 29.49 18.05
C GLU A 55 6.00 28.49 18.38
N ALA A 56 6.19 28.19 19.67
CA ALA A 56 7.21 27.23 20.11
C ALA A 56 6.95 25.84 19.52
N ALA A 57 5.71 25.33 19.60
CA ALA A 57 5.37 24.04 19.02
C ALA A 57 5.51 24.04 17.49
N ARG A 58 5.12 25.14 16.81
CA ARG A 58 5.29 25.27 15.36
C ARG A 58 6.77 25.24 14.98
N HIS A 59 7.62 26.09 15.55
CA HIS A 59 9.04 26.15 15.19
C HIS A 59 9.78 24.86 15.55
N LYS A 60 9.39 24.16 16.63
CA LYS A 60 9.92 22.82 16.93
C LYS A 60 9.56 21.82 15.83
N LEU A 61 8.30 21.78 15.39
CA LEU A 61 7.91 20.93 14.26
C LEU A 61 8.60 21.31 12.95
N GLU A 62 8.80 22.61 12.67
CA GLU A 62 9.53 23.05 11.48
C GLU A 62 10.97 22.52 11.48
N ALA A 63 11.65 22.59 12.63
CA ALA A 63 12.98 22.00 12.78
C ALA A 63 12.95 20.46 12.63
N ASP A 64 12.01 19.78 13.28
CA ASP A 64 11.90 18.32 13.22
C ASP A 64 11.57 17.83 11.81
N MET A 65 10.77 18.57 11.04
CA MET A 65 10.46 18.27 9.64
C MET A 65 11.68 18.39 8.71
N LEU A 66 12.57 19.34 9.00
CA LEU A 66 13.78 19.58 8.19
C LEU A 66 14.93 18.65 8.56
N ASP A 67 15.03 18.27 9.84
CA ASP A 67 16.00 17.31 10.34
C ASP A 67 15.57 15.85 10.08
N ALA A 68 14.27 15.62 9.85
CA ALA A 68 13.70 14.32 9.54
C ALA A 68 14.24 13.75 8.21
N GLY A 69 14.89 12.59 8.28
CA GLY A 69 15.18 11.77 7.12
C GLY A 69 13.96 10.98 6.66
N GLY A 70 13.20 11.51 5.70
CA GLY A 70 12.23 10.73 4.91
C GLY A 70 10.75 11.08 5.10
N ILE A 71 9.93 10.57 4.17
CA ILE A 71 8.51 10.92 4.05
C ILE A 71 7.66 10.50 5.26
N GLY A 72 7.98 9.37 5.89
CA GLY A 72 7.26 8.88 7.07
C GLY A 72 7.34 9.84 8.26
N SER A 73 8.53 10.41 8.48
CA SER A 73 8.77 11.38 9.55
C SER A 73 8.07 12.72 9.28
N ILE A 74 8.11 13.21 8.03
CA ILE A 74 7.38 14.41 7.60
C ILE A 74 5.87 14.23 7.83
N THR A 75 5.33 13.07 7.41
CA THR A 75 3.92 12.71 7.58
C THR A 75 3.52 12.66 9.06
N THR A 76 4.40 12.13 9.92
CA THR A 76 4.18 12.09 11.36
C THR A 76 4.13 13.50 11.95
N CYS A 77 5.06 14.38 11.54
CA CYS A 77 5.07 15.78 11.98
C CYS A 77 3.81 16.53 11.53
N LEU A 78 3.33 16.31 10.29
CA LEU A 78 2.10 16.92 9.81
C LEU A 78 0.85 16.39 10.51
N SER A 79 0.85 15.10 10.88
CA SER A 79 -0.20 14.53 11.72
C SER A 79 -0.24 15.19 13.10
N GLN A 80 0.94 15.45 13.71
CA GLN A 80 1.05 16.18 14.97
C GLN A 80 0.59 17.63 14.83
N ALA A 81 0.98 18.31 13.74
CA ALA A 81 0.53 19.67 13.43
C ALA A 81 -1.00 19.75 13.36
N ALA A 82 -1.64 18.76 12.72
CA ALA A 82 -3.08 18.73 12.56
C ALA A 82 -3.84 18.62 13.89
N LEU A 83 -3.35 17.80 14.82
CA LEU A 83 -3.96 17.65 16.15
C LEU A 83 -3.66 18.85 17.06
N ALA A 84 -2.52 19.49 16.84
CA ALA A 84 -2.13 20.69 17.54
C ALA A 84 -2.83 21.95 17.00
N GLY A 85 -3.55 21.85 15.88
CA GLY A 85 -4.16 22.99 15.18
C GLY A 85 -3.11 23.99 14.75
N LEU A 86 -2.07 23.52 14.06
CA LEU A 86 -0.95 24.31 13.56
C LEU A 86 -0.98 24.30 12.03
N ALA A 87 -1.85 25.11 11.43
CA ALA A 87 -2.06 25.14 9.97
C ALA A 87 -1.04 26.00 9.19
N SER A 88 -0.54 27.05 9.81
CA SER A 88 0.24 28.10 9.15
C SER A 88 1.73 27.84 9.28
N PHE A 89 2.41 27.65 8.15
CA PHE A 89 3.86 27.47 8.06
C PHE A 89 4.44 28.43 7.00
N SER A 90 5.75 28.67 7.07
CA SER A 90 6.43 29.58 6.12
C SER A 90 6.50 28.99 4.71
N GLN A 91 6.47 29.84 3.68
CA GLN A 91 6.64 29.39 2.28
C GLN A 91 8.01 28.71 2.06
N GLN A 92 9.05 29.18 2.76
CA GLN A 92 10.38 28.56 2.73
C GLN A 92 10.35 27.10 3.20
N LEU A 93 9.60 26.79 4.26
CA LEU A 93 9.44 25.40 4.71
C LEU A 93 8.74 24.55 3.64
N LEU A 94 7.70 25.07 3.00
CA LEU A 94 6.98 24.36 1.95
C LEU A 94 7.89 24.03 0.76
N GLU A 95 8.73 24.98 0.34
CA GLU A 95 9.74 24.77 -0.69
C GLU A 95 10.77 23.71 -0.28
N GLN A 96 11.26 23.78 0.96
CA GLN A 96 12.22 22.80 1.49
C GLN A 96 11.62 21.39 1.61
N LEU A 97 10.38 21.27 2.09
CA LEU A 97 9.66 20.00 2.15
C LEU A 97 9.48 19.39 0.76
N THR A 98 9.15 20.21 -0.24
CA THR A 98 9.04 19.75 -1.63
C THR A 98 10.36 19.17 -2.12
N LEU A 99 11.49 19.82 -1.82
CA LEU A 99 12.83 19.35 -2.18
C LEU A 99 13.25 18.09 -1.41
N LEU A 100 12.88 17.96 -0.13
CA LEU A 100 13.15 16.78 0.68
C LEU A 100 12.36 15.57 0.17
N ILE A 101 11.07 15.75 -0.11
CA ILE A 101 10.22 14.69 -0.65
C ILE A 101 10.70 14.27 -2.04
N ALA A 102 11.17 15.21 -2.88
CA ALA A 102 11.74 14.89 -4.19
C ALA A 102 12.98 13.98 -4.12
N GLN A 103 13.65 13.88 -2.97
CA GLN A 103 14.81 13.02 -2.74
C GLN A 103 14.45 11.63 -2.18
N GLU A 104 13.19 11.38 -1.82
CA GLU A 104 12.74 10.13 -1.23
C GLU A 104 12.91 8.97 -2.22
N ASN A 105 13.63 7.90 -1.85
CA ASN A 105 13.88 6.79 -2.78
C ASN A 105 13.11 5.52 -2.39
N GLN A 106 12.50 5.48 -1.21
CA GLN A 106 11.80 4.31 -0.71
C GLN A 106 10.33 4.33 -1.14
N PHE A 107 10.03 3.65 -2.25
CA PHE A 107 8.64 3.54 -2.71
C PHE A 107 7.73 2.85 -1.72
N ALA A 108 8.23 1.85 -0.98
CA ALA A 108 7.48 1.13 0.05
C ALA A 108 6.94 2.03 1.17
N GLU A 109 7.61 3.15 1.48
CA GLU A 109 7.19 4.10 2.52
C GLU A 109 6.11 5.08 2.02
N MET A 110 5.97 5.24 0.71
CA MET A 110 5.03 6.21 0.13
C MET A 110 3.57 5.87 0.41
N GLY A 111 3.20 4.59 0.53
CA GLY A 111 1.81 4.18 0.72
C GLY A 111 1.20 4.70 2.00
N GLN A 112 1.87 4.46 3.13
CA GLN A 112 1.44 4.96 4.43
C GLN A 112 1.44 6.49 4.46
N ALA A 113 2.44 7.13 3.86
CA ALA A 113 2.50 8.58 3.78
C ALA A 113 1.34 9.18 3.00
N LEU A 114 1.08 8.66 1.79
CA LEU A 114 -0.02 9.10 0.93
C LEU A 114 -1.38 8.92 1.60
N GLU A 115 -1.62 7.78 2.24
CA GLU A 115 -2.90 7.52 2.92
C GLU A 115 -3.17 8.53 4.02
N VAL A 116 -2.16 8.83 4.85
CA VAL A 116 -2.27 9.79 5.94
C VAL A 116 -2.39 11.22 5.43
N LEU A 117 -1.52 11.65 4.53
CA LEU A 117 -1.54 13.02 3.98
C LEU A 117 -2.85 13.28 3.25
N TYR A 118 -3.34 12.30 2.49
CA TYR A 118 -4.61 12.40 1.79
C TYR A 118 -5.80 12.44 2.76
N ALA A 119 -5.80 11.62 3.81
CA ALA A 119 -6.83 11.66 4.83
C ALA A 119 -6.87 13.00 5.57
N LEU A 120 -5.70 13.54 5.95
CA LEU A 120 -5.58 14.86 6.58
C LEU A 120 -6.09 15.98 5.67
N TRP A 121 -5.68 15.98 4.40
CA TRP A 121 -6.11 16.97 3.43
C TRP A 121 -7.61 16.87 3.11
N ARG A 122 -8.18 15.66 3.07
CA ARG A 122 -9.58 15.45 2.71
C ARG A 122 -10.55 15.73 3.88
N LEU A 123 -10.13 15.46 5.11
CA LEU A 123 -10.93 15.64 6.32
C LEU A 123 -10.58 16.96 7.02
N ASP A 124 -10.31 17.96 6.20
CA ASP A 124 -9.78 19.24 6.63
C ASP A 124 -10.70 19.93 7.64
N GLU A 125 -12.02 19.79 7.49
CA GLU A 125 -13.02 20.38 8.38
C GLU A 125 -12.89 19.93 9.85
N ILE A 126 -12.54 18.66 10.07
CA ILE A 126 -12.39 18.08 11.42
C ILE A 126 -10.97 18.32 11.94
N SER A 127 -10.02 18.49 11.03
CA SER A 127 -8.63 18.78 11.36
C SER A 127 -8.46 20.23 11.79
N GLY A 128 -7.45 20.51 12.61
CA GLY A 128 -7.05 21.89 12.90
C GLY A 128 -6.28 22.56 11.75
N MET A 129 -6.41 22.07 10.51
CA MET A 129 -5.60 22.44 9.34
C MET A 129 -6.41 23.07 8.20
N GLN A 130 -7.65 23.54 8.44
CA GLN A 130 -8.52 24.09 7.39
C GLN A 130 -7.80 25.05 6.42
N GLY A 131 -7.75 24.68 5.14
CA GLY A 131 -7.08 25.43 4.07
C GLY A 131 -5.55 25.45 4.16
N ALA A 132 -4.93 24.49 4.86
CA ALA A 132 -3.49 24.49 5.08
C ALA A 132 -2.74 24.19 3.78
N GLN A 133 -2.09 25.22 3.25
CA GLN A 133 -1.23 25.14 2.07
C GLN A 133 -0.13 24.07 2.22
N ILE A 134 0.36 23.82 3.45
CA ILE A 134 1.38 22.80 3.70
C ILE A 134 0.88 21.38 3.38
N LEU A 135 -0.37 21.04 3.71
CA LEU A 135 -0.92 19.72 3.44
C LEU A 135 -1.08 19.50 1.94
N GLN A 136 -1.65 20.49 1.24
CA GLN A 136 -1.77 20.42 -0.21
C GLN A 136 -0.40 20.31 -0.89
N THR A 137 0.56 21.16 -0.52
CA THR A 137 1.90 21.18 -1.13
C THR A 137 2.65 19.87 -0.89
N THR A 138 2.63 19.35 0.35
CA THR A 138 3.27 18.09 0.71
C THR A 138 2.61 16.91 0.01
N LEU A 139 1.28 16.87 -0.05
CA LEU A 139 0.54 15.81 -0.74
C LEU A 139 0.83 15.80 -2.24
N CYS A 140 0.81 16.97 -2.91
CA CYS A 140 1.15 17.06 -4.33
C CYS A 140 2.60 16.59 -4.59
N ALA A 141 3.56 17.05 -3.78
CA ALA A 141 4.95 16.60 -3.89
C ALA A 141 5.09 15.08 -3.66
N ALA A 142 4.36 14.51 -2.70
CA ALA A 142 4.37 13.07 -2.44
C ALA A 142 3.74 12.27 -3.59
N ILE A 143 2.65 12.74 -4.19
CA ILE A 143 2.04 12.10 -5.36
C ILE A 143 2.99 12.14 -6.56
N ASP A 144 3.56 13.31 -6.87
CA ASP A 144 4.51 13.46 -7.97
C ASP A 144 5.73 12.56 -7.78
N ARG A 145 6.26 12.50 -6.56
CA ARG A 145 7.37 11.60 -6.24
C ARG A 145 6.99 10.14 -6.36
N THR A 146 5.82 9.75 -5.89
CA THR A 146 5.31 8.37 -6.00
C THR A 146 5.19 7.96 -7.46
N LEU A 147 4.65 8.85 -8.32
CA LEU A 147 4.55 8.63 -9.76
C LEU A 147 5.94 8.42 -10.38
N TRP A 148 6.91 9.29 -10.07
CA TRP A 148 8.29 9.11 -10.54
C TRP A 148 8.92 7.79 -10.08
N LEU A 149 8.66 7.39 -8.83
CA LEU A 149 9.11 6.12 -8.26
C LEU A 149 8.44 4.93 -8.96
N CYS A 150 7.16 5.00 -9.34
CA CYS A 150 6.50 3.95 -10.12
C CYS A 150 7.22 3.64 -11.44
N GLU A 151 7.91 4.62 -12.05
CA GLU A 151 8.66 4.39 -13.29
C GLU A 151 10.03 3.76 -13.05
N SER A 152 10.69 4.16 -11.97
CA SER A 152 12.11 3.86 -11.72
C SER A 152 12.34 2.64 -10.84
N ASN A 153 11.33 2.18 -10.09
CA ASN A 153 11.52 1.08 -9.15
C ASN A 153 11.76 -0.28 -9.82
N GLY A 154 12.57 -1.08 -9.14
CA GLY A 154 12.82 -2.48 -9.44
C GLY A 154 11.84 -3.41 -8.73
N ARG A 155 12.12 -4.71 -8.82
CA ARG A 155 11.37 -5.76 -8.11
C ARG A 155 11.57 -5.55 -6.60
N PRO A 156 10.50 -5.51 -5.78
CA PRO A 156 10.63 -5.34 -4.34
C PRO A 156 11.22 -6.60 -3.68
N ASP A 157 11.91 -6.37 -2.57
CA ASP A 157 12.34 -7.45 -1.67
C ASP A 157 11.13 -8.08 -0.95
N GLU A 158 11.29 -9.32 -0.49
CA GLU A 158 10.20 -10.07 0.17
C GLU A 158 9.64 -9.33 1.40
N LYS A 159 10.49 -8.61 2.13
CA LYS A 159 10.09 -7.81 3.30
C LYS A 159 9.25 -6.59 2.93
N GLU A 160 9.52 -6.01 1.77
CA GLU A 160 8.87 -4.79 1.29
C GLU A 160 7.67 -5.08 0.39
N PHE A 161 7.47 -6.33 -0.02
CA PHE A 161 6.44 -6.74 -0.98
C PHE A 161 5.04 -6.15 -0.68
N HIS A 162 4.59 -6.25 0.57
CA HIS A 162 3.28 -5.73 0.98
C HIS A 162 3.23 -4.21 1.02
N ALA A 163 4.29 -3.56 1.51
CA ALA A 163 4.40 -2.10 1.57
C ALA A 163 4.48 -1.49 0.16
N HIS A 164 5.21 -2.14 -0.74
CA HIS A 164 5.28 -1.80 -2.16
C HIS A 164 3.90 -1.83 -2.83
N LEU A 165 3.12 -2.89 -2.62
CA LEU A 165 1.74 -2.96 -3.12
C LEU A 165 0.81 -1.96 -2.44
N HIS A 166 1.01 -1.67 -1.16
CA HIS A 166 0.25 -0.64 -0.44
C HIS A 166 0.47 0.75 -1.04
N SER A 167 1.70 1.09 -1.47
CA SER A 167 1.99 2.32 -2.21
C SER A 167 1.22 2.43 -3.52
N TRP A 168 1.17 1.35 -4.30
CA TRP A 168 0.34 1.28 -5.50
C TRP A 168 -1.16 1.47 -5.19
N GLN A 169 -1.66 0.83 -4.13
CA GLN A 169 -3.05 0.93 -3.71
C GLN A 169 -3.41 2.35 -3.24
N ALA A 170 -2.56 2.98 -2.43
CA ALA A 170 -2.76 4.33 -1.94
C ALA A 170 -2.79 5.34 -3.09
N LEU A 171 -1.84 5.24 -4.03
CA LEU A 171 -1.84 6.05 -5.24
C LEU A 171 -3.13 5.83 -6.06
N CYS A 172 -3.52 4.57 -6.31
CA CYS A 172 -4.72 4.25 -7.06
C CYS A 172 -5.99 4.76 -6.38
N HIS A 173 -6.07 4.71 -5.06
CA HIS A 173 -7.19 5.25 -4.28
C HIS A 173 -7.34 6.75 -4.53
N ILE A 174 -6.25 7.51 -4.39
CA ILE A 174 -6.23 8.95 -4.65
C ILE A 174 -6.62 9.25 -6.09
N LEU A 175 -6.00 8.58 -7.08
CA LEU A 175 -6.30 8.81 -8.49
C LEU A 175 -7.77 8.51 -8.83
N ARG A 176 -8.37 7.49 -8.19
CA ARG A 176 -9.79 7.17 -8.36
C ARG A 176 -10.69 8.27 -7.83
N ASP A 177 -10.34 8.84 -6.68
CA ASP A 177 -11.07 9.96 -6.12
C ASP A 177 -10.98 11.20 -7.02
N LEU A 178 -9.78 11.50 -7.54
CA LEU A 178 -9.59 12.58 -8.51
C LEU A 178 -10.41 12.34 -9.78
N HIS A 179 -10.45 11.11 -10.28
CA HIS A 179 -11.29 10.71 -11.41
C HIS A 179 -12.80 10.90 -11.12
N SER A 180 -13.24 10.66 -9.89
CA SER A 180 -14.63 10.83 -9.47
C SER A 180 -15.05 12.30 -9.25
N GLY A 181 -14.13 13.26 -9.36
CA GLY A 181 -14.41 14.70 -9.29
C GLY A 181 -13.77 15.43 -8.11
N VAL A 182 -12.95 14.77 -7.29
CA VAL A 182 -12.15 15.48 -6.28
C VAL A 182 -11.09 16.32 -6.99
N ASN A 183 -11.01 17.62 -6.65
CA ASN A 183 -10.04 18.52 -7.23
C ASN A 183 -8.88 18.77 -6.27
N LEU A 184 -7.69 18.26 -6.61
CA LEU A 184 -6.44 18.55 -5.94
C LEU A 184 -5.55 19.38 -6.88
N PRO A 185 -5.42 20.71 -6.67
CA PRO A 185 -4.62 21.55 -7.54
C PRO A 185 -3.13 21.16 -7.47
N GLY A 186 -2.53 20.93 -8.63
CA GLY A 186 -1.12 20.55 -8.78
C GLY A 186 -0.93 19.15 -9.34
N VAL A 187 -1.91 18.25 -9.22
CA VAL A 187 -1.81 16.87 -9.72
C VAL A 187 -2.50 16.74 -11.08
N SER A 188 -1.77 16.22 -12.07
CA SER A 188 -2.32 15.93 -13.40
C SER A 188 -2.79 14.47 -13.50
N LEU A 189 -4.10 14.24 -13.42
CA LEU A 189 -4.69 12.91 -13.59
C LEU A 189 -4.34 12.29 -14.95
N SER A 190 -4.32 13.08 -16.03
CA SER A 190 -3.99 12.58 -17.37
C SER A 190 -2.54 12.11 -17.47
N ALA A 191 -1.60 12.82 -16.84
CA ALA A 191 -0.19 12.40 -16.79
C ALA A 191 -0.02 11.12 -15.95
N ALA A 192 -0.73 11.02 -14.82
CA ALA A 192 -0.72 9.82 -13.99
C ALA A 192 -1.27 8.61 -14.76
N VAL A 193 -2.41 8.74 -15.44
CA VAL A 193 -2.98 7.66 -16.27
C VAL A 193 -2.02 7.25 -17.39
N ALA A 194 -1.42 8.21 -18.11
CA ALA A 194 -0.44 7.91 -19.16
C ALA A 194 0.81 7.17 -18.63
N LEU A 195 1.21 7.43 -17.38
CA LEU A 195 2.26 6.69 -16.71
C LEU A 195 1.85 5.25 -16.41
N LEU A 196 0.64 5.05 -15.87
CA LEU A 196 0.10 3.71 -15.61
C LEU A 196 0.02 2.88 -16.91
N GLU A 197 -0.40 3.51 -18.02
CA GLU A 197 -0.42 2.88 -19.34
C GLU A 197 0.99 2.43 -19.76
N ARG A 198 1.97 3.34 -19.74
CA ARG A 198 3.36 2.99 -20.05
C ARG A 198 3.88 1.87 -19.15
N ARG A 199 3.63 1.94 -17.85
CA ARG A 199 4.17 0.96 -16.88
C ARG A 199 3.54 -0.41 -17.07
N SER A 200 2.26 -0.49 -17.39
CA SER A 200 1.59 -1.77 -17.68
C SER A 200 2.20 -2.46 -18.92
N GLN A 201 2.62 -1.68 -19.93
CA GLN A 201 3.15 -2.18 -21.20
C GLN A 201 4.68 -2.31 -21.23
N ALA A 202 5.39 -1.79 -20.22
CA ALA A 202 6.85 -1.80 -20.18
C ALA A 202 7.40 -3.22 -20.04
N ILE A 203 8.02 -3.75 -21.10
CA ILE A 203 8.54 -5.13 -21.15
C ILE A 203 9.55 -5.42 -20.03
N HIS A 204 10.38 -4.43 -19.68
CA HIS A 204 11.43 -4.57 -18.66
C HIS A 204 10.97 -4.24 -17.24
N ALA A 205 9.72 -3.82 -17.04
CA ALA A 205 9.20 -3.56 -15.70
C ALA A 205 8.98 -4.89 -14.94
N PRO A 206 9.18 -4.91 -13.61
CA PRO A 206 8.81 -6.05 -12.78
C PRO A 206 7.37 -6.47 -13.04
N ALA A 207 7.13 -7.77 -13.13
CA ALA A 207 5.81 -8.31 -13.45
C ALA A 207 4.74 -7.84 -12.45
N LEU A 208 5.10 -7.77 -11.16
CA LEU A 208 4.29 -7.20 -10.09
C LEU A 208 3.78 -5.79 -10.42
N ASP A 209 4.67 -4.88 -10.84
CA ASP A 209 4.33 -3.49 -11.16
C ASP A 209 3.49 -3.38 -12.42
N ARG A 210 3.75 -4.22 -13.44
CA ARG A 210 2.93 -4.27 -14.65
C ARG A 210 1.50 -4.65 -14.29
N GLY A 211 1.35 -5.66 -13.44
CA GLY A 211 0.07 -6.09 -12.91
C GLY A 211 -0.62 -5.02 -12.08
N ALA A 212 0.12 -4.36 -11.19
CA ALA A 212 -0.42 -3.26 -10.37
C ALA A 212 -0.88 -2.07 -11.22
N ALA A 213 -0.07 -1.65 -12.20
CA ALA A 213 -0.40 -0.57 -13.11
C ALA A 213 -1.64 -0.88 -13.97
N LEU A 214 -1.74 -2.10 -14.52
CA LEU A 214 -2.94 -2.51 -15.24
C LEU A 214 -4.15 -2.60 -14.31
N GLY A 215 -3.97 -3.11 -13.09
CA GLY A 215 -5.02 -3.16 -12.07
C GLY A 215 -5.53 -1.75 -11.70
N ALA A 216 -4.63 -0.78 -11.57
CA ALA A 216 -4.99 0.62 -11.36
C ALA A 216 -5.82 1.17 -12.53
N LEU A 217 -5.41 0.92 -13.79
CA LEU A 217 -6.18 1.34 -14.95
C LEU A 217 -7.57 0.71 -15.01
N MET A 218 -7.71 -0.58 -14.67
CA MET A 218 -9.02 -1.24 -14.56
C MET A 218 -9.89 -0.59 -13.48
N ARG A 219 -9.28 -0.21 -12.35
CA ARG A 219 -9.96 0.45 -11.22
C ARG A 219 -10.41 1.86 -11.57
N LEU A 220 -9.69 2.53 -12.48
CA LEU A 220 -10.02 3.83 -13.07
C LEU A 220 -10.94 3.71 -14.30
N GLU A 221 -11.47 2.51 -14.59
CA GLU A 221 -12.38 2.25 -15.70
C GLU A 221 -11.81 2.69 -17.06
N HIS A 222 -10.48 2.57 -17.21
CA HIS A 222 -9.79 2.98 -18.42
C HIS A 222 -10.23 2.09 -19.61
N PRO A 223 -10.56 2.65 -20.79
CA PRO A 223 -11.14 1.91 -21.92
C PRO A 223 -10.26 0.76 -22.43
N ASN A 224 -8.93 0.92 -22.35
CA ASN A 224 -7.98 -0.11 -22.80
C ASN A 224 -7.67 -1.17 -21.72
N ALA A 225 -8.18 -1.01 -20.50
CA ALA A 225 -7.90 -1.91 -19.38
C ALA A 225 -9.05 -2.90 -19.17
N SER A 226 -9.14 -3.88 -20.07
CA SER A 226 -10.15 -4.93 -20.05
C SER A 226 -9.65 -6.22 -19.40
N ALA A 227 -10.57 -7.15 -19.11
CA ALA A 227 -10.22 -8.52 -18.73
C ALA A 227 -9.34 -9.21 -19.79
N GLU A 228 -9.58 -8.95 -21.08
CA GLU A 228 -8.79 -9.47 -22.19
C GLU A 228 -7.36 -8.90 -22.20
N ALA A 229 -7.19 -7.62 -21.89
CA ALA A 229 -5.87 -7.01 -21.74
C ALA A 229 -5.08 -7.65 -20.58
N ALA A 230 -5.74 -7.95 -19.46
CA ALA A 230 -5.13 -8.65 -18.33
C ALA A 230 -4.71 -10.08 -18.70
N LEU A 231 -5.57 -10.82 -19.41
CA LEU A 231 -5.23 -12.16 -19.90
C LEU A 231 -4.06 -12.13 -20.90
N THR A 232 -4.06 -11.16 -21.81
CA THR A 232 -2.99 -10.99 -22.79
C THR A 232 -1.65 -10.69 -22.11
N MET A 233 -1.65 -9.83 -21.10
CA MET A 233 -0.45 -9.56 -20.29
C MET A 233 0.04 -10.83 -19.59
N LEU A 234 -0.84 -11.55 -18.90
CA LEU A 234 -0.47 -12.77 -18.18
C LEU A 234 0.07 -13.86 -19.11
N ALA A 235 -0.47 -13.96 -20.33
CA ALA A 235 -0.04 -14.95 -21.32
C ALA A 235 1.34 -14.65 -21.94
N GLN A 236 1.81 -13.39 -21.89
CA GLN A 236 3.13 -12.98 -22.39
C GLN A 236 4.25 -13.20 -21.36
N LEU A 237 3.90 -13.52 -20.12
CA LEU A 237 4.84 -13.67 -19.01
C LEU A 237 5.23 -15.14 -18.82
N SER A 238 6.40 -15.35 -18.22
CA SER A 238 6.77 -16.69 -17.75
C SER A 238 5.84 -17.10 -16.59
N PRO A 239 5.63 -18.41 -16.34
CA PRO A 239 4.70 -18.88 -15.32
C PRO A 239 4.91 -18.27 -13.92
N ALA A 240 6.17 -18.09 -13.49
CA ALA A 240 6.49 -17.42 -12.23
C ALA A 240 6.11 -15.93 -12.25
N GLN A 241 6.45 -15.22 -13.34
CA GLN A 241 6.08 -13.82 -13.51
C GLN A 241 4.56 -13.61 -13.62
N SER A 242 3.82 -14.57 -14.17
CA SER A 242 2.35 -14.52 -14.21
C SER A 242 1.76 -14.50 -12.81
N GLY A 243 2.36 -15.23 -11.85
CA GLY A 243 1.98 -15.17 -10.43
C GLY A 243 2.25 -13.81 -9.78
N GLU A 244 3.42 -13.22 -10.04
CA GLU A 244 3.76 -11.87 -9.56
C GLU A 244 2.83 -10.80 -10.15
N ALA A 245 2.59 -10.83 -11.47
CA ALA A 245 1.66 -9.92 -12.13
C ALA A 245 0.23 -10.08 -11.59
N LEU A 246 -0.19 -11.31 -11.29
CA LEU A 246 -1.50 -11.58 -10.72
C LEU A 246 -1.65 -11.00 -9.30
N HIS A 247 -0.60 -10.97 -8.49
CA HIS A 247 -0.62 -10.26 -7.20
C HIS A 247 -0.93 -8.78 -7.40
N GLY A 248 -0.19 -8.10 -8.29
CA GLY A 248 -0.41 -6.68 -8.57
C GLY A 248 -1.82 -6.40 -9.11
N LEU A 249 -2.28 -7.22 -10.05
CA LEU A 249 -3.63 -7.13 -10.62
C LEU A 249 -4.71 -7.26 -9.54
N LEU A 250 -4.65 -8.32 -8.73
CA LEU A 250 -5.69 -8.57 -7.72
C LEU A 250 -5.61 -7.59 -6.55
N ALA A 251 -4.43 -7.13 -6.17
CA ALA A 251 -4.26 -6.12 -5.14
C ALA A 251 -5.02 -4.82 -5.47
N LEU A 252 -5.11 -4.43 -6.75
CA LEU A 252 -5.76 -3.18 -7.17
C LEU A 252 -7.14 -3.37 -7.84
N ALA A 253 -7.36 -4.48 -8.54
CA ALA A 253 -8.53 -4.73 -9.38
C ALA A 253 -9.32 -5.99 -8.99
N ARG A 254 -9.24 -6.46 -7.73
CA ARG A 254 -9.93 -7.68 -7.28
C ARG A 254 -11.40 -7.75 -7.69
N ASN A 255 -12.17 -6.68 -7.49
CA ASN A 255 -13.60 -6.69 -7.76
C ASN A 255 -13.89 -6.67 -9.26
N GLN A 256 -13.09 -5.92 -10.02
CA GLN A 256 -13.18 -5.86 -11.48
C GLN A 256 -12.86 -7.20 -12.13
N LEU A 257 -11.93 -7.98 -11.59
CA LEU A 257 -11.53 -9.29 -12.13
C LEU A 257 -12.40 -10.45 -11.63
N ALA A 258 -12.70 -10.49 -10.32
CA ALA A 258 -13.49 -11.57 -9.73
C ALA A 258 -14.96 -11.59 -10.21
N CYS A 259 -15.47 -10.45 -10.71
CA CYS A 259 -16.82 -10.36 -11.26
C CYS A 259 -16.88 -10.55 -12.79
N GLN A 260 -15.77 -10.91 -13.45
CA GLN A 260 -15.70 -11.06 -14.91
C GLN A 260 -15.54 -12.54 -15.32
N PRO A 261 -16.61 -13.22 -15.75
CA PRO A 261 -16.55 -14.62 -16.18
C PRO A 261 -15.54 -14.87 -17.32
N ALA A 262 -15.38 -13.90 -18.22
CA ALA A 262 -14.40 -13.96 -19.30
C ALA A 262 -12.95 -14.04 -18.78
N PHE A 263 -12.63 -13.32 -17.70
CA PHE A 263 -11.32 -13.40 -17.07
C PHE A 263 -11.08 -14.79 -16.49
N ILE A 264 -12.06 -15.36 -15.78
CA ILE A 264 -11.95 -16.71 -15.20
C ILE A 264 -11.78 -17.77 -16.26
N ALA A 265 -12.61 -17.75 -17.31
CA ALA A 265 -12.52 -18.70 -18.41
C ALA A 265 -11.18 -18.61 -19.15
N GLY A 266 -10.72 -17.39 -19.44
CA GLY A 266 -9.43 -17.18 -20.11
C GLY A 266 -8.24 -17.57 -19.23
N PHE A 267 -8.29 -17.26 -17.93
CA PHE A 267 -7.22 -17.61 -17.00
C PHE A 267 -7.14 -19.11 -16.77
N SER A 268 -8.29 -19.78 -16.64
CA SER A 268 -8.41 -21.23 -16.61
C SER A 268 -7.82 -21.90 -17.86
N SER A 269 -8.14 -21.38 -19.05
CA SER A 269 -7.54 -21.85 -20.31
C SER A 269 -6.03 -21.69 -20.33
N HIS A 270 -5.51 -20.56 -19.84
CA HIS A 270 -4.08 -20.32 -19.74
C HIS A 270 -3.40 -21.31 -18.78
N LEU A 271 -3.99 -21.57 -17.61
CA LEU A 271 -3.47 -22.56 -16.66
C LEU A 271 -3.43 -23.97 -17.28
N ASN A 272 -4.45 -24.36 -18.04
CA ASN A 272 -4.52 -25.66 -18.72
C ASN A 272 -3.52 -25.82 -19.88
N GLN A 273 -2.91 -24.73 -20.35
CA GLN A 273 -1.85 -24.76 -21.37
C GLN A 273 -0.44 -24.89 -20.77
N LEU A 274 -0.30 -24.72 -19.46
CA LEU A 274 0.98 -24.92 -18.77
C LEU A 274 1.31 -26.41 -18.70
N SER A 275 2.60 -26.73 -18.86
CA SER A 275 3.09 -28.08 -18.52
C SER A 275 3.02 -28.31 -17.01
N ASP A 276 2.92 -29.58 -16.59
CA ASP A 276 2.87 -29.94 -15.17
C ASP A 276 4.00 -29.28 -14.36
N ALA A 277 5.23 -29.29 -14.87
CA ALA A 277 6.38 -28.66 -14.20
C ALA A 277 6.22 -27.14 -14.06
N ASN A 278 5.76 -26.47 -15.11
CA ASN A 278 5.54 -25.02 -15.10
C ASN A 278 4.39 -24.63 -14.18
N PHE A 279 3.32 -25.43 -14.17
CA PHE A 279 2.18 -25.25 -13.28
C PHE A 279 2.61 -25.39 -11.81
N ILE A 280 3.33 -26.46 -11.46
CA ILE A 280 3.83 -26.68 -10.09
C ILE A 280 4.76 -25.54 -9.64
N ASN A 281 5.62 -25.04 -10.53
CA ASN A 281 6.50 -23.91 -10.22
C ASN A 281 5.74 -22.59 -10.00
N ALA A 282 4.66 -22.34 -10.75
CA ALA A 282 3.87 -21.11 -10.62
C ALA A 282 2.84 -21.16 -9.47
N LEU A 283 2.43 -22.37 -9.07
CA LEU A 283 1.33 -22.58 -8.13
C LEU A 283 1.47 -21.83 -6.79
N PRO A 284 2.66 -21.75 -6.14
CA PRO A 284 2.80 -21.02 -4.88
C PRO A 284 2.41 -19.55 -5.00
N ASP A 285 2.92 -18.84 -6.01
CA ASP A 285 2.64 -17.42 -6.24
C ASP A 285 1.21 -17.20 -6.71
N LEU A 286 0.69 -18.08 -7.57
CA LEU A 286 -0.71 -18.04 -7.99
C LEU A 286 -1.66 -18.19 -6.80
N ARG A 287 -1.36 -19.11 -5.88
CA ARG A 287 -2.15 -19.33 -4.67
C ARG A 287 -2.03 -18.15 -3.71
N ALA A 288 -0.85 -17.58 -3.55
CA ALA A 288 -0.62 -16.39 -2.74
C ALA A 288 -1.40 -15.18 -3.31
N ALA A 289 -1.44 -15.02 -4.63
CA ALA A 289 -2.20 -13.95 -5.28
C ALA A 289 -3.71 -14.05 -4.96
N MET A 290 -4.26 -15.27 -4.89
CA MET A 290 -5.67 -15.47 -4.50
C MET A 290 -5.99 -15.05 -3.06
N ALA A 291 -4.99 -14.84 -2.19
CA ALA A 291 -5.20 -14.33 -0.84
C ALA A 291 -5.72 -12.88 -0.81
N TRP A 292 -5.51 -12.10 -1.89
CA TRP A 292 -6.05 -10.75 -2.03
C TRP A 292 -7.58 -10.70 -2.17
N LEU A 293 -8.21 -11.81 -2.52
CA LEU A 293 -9.65 -11.94 -2.62
C LEU A 293 -10.25 -12.19 -1.23
N PRO A 294 -11.12 -11.30 -0.70
CA PRO A 294 -11.82 -11.55 0.56
C PRO A 294 -12.79 -12.74 0.43
N PRO A 295 -13.32 -13.27 1.55
CA PRO A 295 -14.16 -14.48 1.55
C PRO A 295 -15.36 -14.41 0.59
N ARG A 296 -16.00 -13.26 0.43
CA ARG A 296 -17.15 -13.09 -0.48
C ARG A 296 -16.73 -13.19 -1.93
N GLU A 297 -15.72 -12.43 -2.34
CA GLU A 297 -15.19 -12.43 -3.70
C GLU A 297 -14.60 -13.79 -4.09
N ARG A 298 -13.94 -14.49 -3.16
CA ARG A 298 -13.51 -15.89 -3.37
C ARG A 298 -14.68 -16.83 -3.56
N GLY A 299 -15.77 -16.63 -2.82
CA GLY A 299 -17.01 -17.39 -2.99
C GLY A 299 -17.61 -17.18 -4.38
N THR A 300 -17.69 -15.92 -4.85
CA THR A 300 -18.15 -15.59 -6.21
C THR A 300 -17.25 -16.21 -7.27
N LEU A 301 -15.93 -16.09 -7.12
CA LEU A 301 -14.94 -16.71 -8.00
C LEU A 301 -15.15 -18.24 -8.09
N ALA A 302 -15.34 -18.89 -6.94
CA ALA A 302 -15.56 -20.33 -6.87
C ALA A 302 -16.80 -20.79 -7.63
N HIS A 303 -17.92 -20.05 -7.55
CA HIS A 303 -19.12 -20.35 -8.35
C HIS A 303 -18.83 -20.21 -9.85
N GLN A 304 -18.14 -19.14 -10.27
CA GLN A 304 -17.78 -18.94 -11.68
C GLN A 304 -16.85 -20.05 -12.20
N VAL A 305 -15.94 -20.57 -11.37
CA VAL A 305 -15.09 -21.71 -11.72
C VAL A 305 -15.94 -22.97 -11.93
N LEU A 306 -16.89 -23.26 -11.02
CA LEU A 306 -17.78 -24.41 -11.18
C LEU A 306 -18.66 -24.28 -12.43
N GLU A 307 -19.20 -23.09 -12.71
CA GLU A 307 -19.98 -22.82 -13.92
C GLU A 307 -19.13 -23.03 -15.19
N HIS A 308 -17.90 -22.52 -15.21
CA HIS A 308 -16.97 -22.67 -16.34
C HIS A 308 -16.70 -24.14 -16.67
N TYR A 309 -16.53 -24.98 -15.63
CA TYR A 309 -16.32 -26.43 -15.79
C TYR A 309 -17.61 -27.25 -15.88
N GLN A 310 -18.79 -26.61 -15.96
CA GLN A 310 -20.10 -27.29 -16.03
C GLN A 310 -20.38 -28.20 -14.82
N LEU A 311 -19.88 -27.79 -13.65
CA LEU A 311 -20.01 -28.46 -12.35
C LEU A 311 -20.85 -27.64 -11.37
N ALA A 312 -21.74 -26.77 -11.86
CA ALA A 312 -22.56 -25.87 -11.04
C ALA A 312 -23.44 -26.58 -10.00
N GLN A 313 -23.74 -27.87 -10.19
CA GLN A 313 -24.44 -28.71 -9.22
C GLN A 313 -23.62 -29.05 -7.96
N LEU A 314 -22.30 -28.91 -8.00
CA LEU A 314 -21.45 -29.18 -6.84
C LEU A 314 -21.48 -27.98 -5.87
N PRO A 315 -21.51 -28.21 -4.55
CA PRO A 315 -21.36 -27.13 -3.60
C PRO A 315 -19.94 -26.55 -3.68
N VAL A 316 -19.78 -25.25 -3.43
CA VAL A 316 -18.45 -24.59 -3.39
C VAL A 316 -17.50 -25.26 -2.38
N SER A 317 -18.03 -25.83 -1.30
CA SER A 317 -17.24 -26.61 -0.34
C SER A 317 -16.54 -27.82 -0.96
N ALA A 318 -17.02 -28.34 -2.10
CA ALA A 318 -16.36 -29.41 -2.84
C ALA A 318 -14.98 -29.01 -3.35
N LEU A 319 -14.74 -27.72 -3.65
CA LEU A 319 -13.42 -27.21 -4.04
C LEU A 319 -12.43 -27.15 -2.87
N GLN A 320 -12.91 -27.22 -1.64
CA GLN A 320 -12.11 -27.24 -0.42
C GLN A 320 -11.95 -28.65 0.15
N MET A 321 -12.64 -29.64 -0.41
CA MET A 321 -12.54 -31.01 0.06
C MET A 321 -11.11 -31.51 -0.16
N PRO A 322 -10.41 -32.01 0.90
CA PRO A 322 -9.15 -32.69 0.70
C PRO A 322 -9.31 -33.78 -0.34
N LEU A 323 -8.43 -33.77 -1.35
CA LEU A 323 -8.36 -34.81 -2.37
C LEU A 323 -8.21 -36.16 -1.67
N HIS A 324 -8.99 -37.15 -2.08
CA HIS A 324 -8.90 -38.50 -1.53
C HIS A 324 -7.58 -39.13 -1.98
N CYS A 325 -6.53 -38.92 -1.19
CA CYS A 325 -5.22 -39.50 -1.40
C CYS A 325 -5.05 -40.66 -0.42
N PRO A 326 -4.85 -41.90 -0.89
CA PRO A 326 -4.69 -43.04 0.02
C PRO A 326 -3.51 -42.77 0.97
N PRO A 327 -3.64 -43.11 2.28
CA PRO A 327 -2.63 -42.76 3.28
C PRO A 327 -1.25 -43.33 2.97
N GLN A 328 -1.16 -44.46 2.24
CA GLN A 328 0.13 -44.98 1.77
C GLN A 328 0.81 -44.04 0.77
N ALA A 329 0.06 -43.37 -0.10
CA ALA A 329 0.62 -42.41 -1.05
C ALA A 329 1.14 -41.18 -0.31
N ILE A 330 0.40 -40.65 0.67
CA ILE A 330 0.85 -39.50 1.47
C ILE A 330 2.16 -39.84 2.20
N ALA A 331 2.22 -41.01 2.86
CA ALA A 331 3.43 -41.46 3.55
C ALA A 331 4.63 -41.63 2.61
N HIS A 332 4.39 -42.15 1.39
CA HIS A 332 5.44 -42.29 0.39
C HIS A 332 6.00 -40.94 -0.07
N HIS A 333 5.14 -39.96 -0.35
CA HIS A 333 5.58 -38.62 -0.76
C HIS A 333 6.31 -37.88 0.37
N GLN A 334 5.84 -38.01 1.62
CA GLN A 334 6.55 -37.45 2.79
C GLN A 334 7.94 -38.06 2.97
N GLN A 335 8.10 -39.37 2.73
CA GLN A 335 9.41 -40.03 2.78
C GLN A 335 10.35 -39.52 1.69
N LEU A 336 9.85 -39.32 0.46
CA LEU A 336 10.62 -38.74 -0.65
C LEU A 336 11.04 -37.29 -0.34
N GLU A 337 10.15 -36.48 0.23
CA GLU A 337 10.44 -35.10 0.64
C GLU A 337 11.53 -35.07 1.73
N GLN A 338 11.45 -35.94 2.74
CA GLN A 338 12.49 -36.04 3.77
C GLN A 338 13.84 -36.49 3.20
N GLN A 339 13.86 -37.41 2.24
CA GLN A 339 15.09 -37.82 1.56
C GLN A 339 15.71 -36.69 0.73
N ALA A 340 14.88 -35.89 0.06
CA ALA A 340 15.32 -34.72 -0.70
C ALA A 340 15.90 -33.65 0.23
N LEU A 341 15.22 -33.32 1.32
CA LEU A 341 15.69 -32.36 2.33
C LEU A 341 16.99 -32.81 2.99
N ALA A 342 17.11 -34.08 3.36
CA ALA A 342 18.35 -34.65 3.91
C ALA A 342 19.51 -34.57 2.91
N SER A 343 19.22 -34.80 1.62
CA SER A 343 20.22 -34.64 0.57
C SER A 343 20.66 -33.18 0.46
N LEU A 344 19.73 -32.23 0.39
CA LEU A 344 20.06 -30.80 0.30
C LEU A 344 20.86 -30.29 1.52
N GLN A 345 20.56 -30.79 2.71
CA GLN A 345 21.35 -30.52 3.92
C GLN A 345 22.78 -31.05 3.81
N ASN A 346 22.98 -32.26 3.26
CA ASN A 346 24.32 -32.82 3.04
C ASN A 346 25.15 -31.99 2.05
N TRP A 347 24.51 -31.32 1.09
CA TRP A 347 25.19 -30.41 0.15
C TRP A 347 25.37 -28.99 0.70
N GLY A 348 24.88 -28.69 1.91
CA GLY A 348 24.96 -27.35 2.51
C GLY A 348 24.09 -26.30 1.80
N VAL A 349 23.09 -26.73 1.02
CA VAL A 349 22.22 -25.83 0.24
C VAL A 349 21.00 -25.39 1.05
N PHE A 350 20.62 -26.14 2.09
CA PHE A 350 19.45 -25.88 2.91
C PHE A 350 19.81 -25.85 4.40
N HIS A 351 19.66 -24.67 5.02
CA HIS A 351 19.68 -24.48 6.47
C HIS A 351 18.27 -24.11 6.91
N VAL A 352 17.73 -24.82 7.90
CA VAL A 352 16.43 -24.51 8.52
C VAL A 352 16.51 -23.19 9.28
#